data_AF-A0A7J2LIY5-F1
#
_entry.id   AF-A0A7J2LIY5-F1
#
_cell.length_a   1.000
_cell.length_b   1.000
_cell.length_c   1.000
_cell.angle_alpha   90.00
_cell.angle_beta   90.00
_cell.angle_gamma   90.00
#
_symmetry.space_group_name_H-M   'P 1'
#
loop_
_entity.id
_entity.type
_entity.pdbx_description
1 polymer ?
#
loop_
_entity_poly.entity_id
_entity_poly.type
_entity_poly.pdbx_seq_one_letter_code
_entity_poly.pdbx_strand_id
1 'polypeptide(L)'
;MSFPYLLRGSFTRAAIAVTLVAIILLSTWLLIASMPRPPKPPEKPNISWVSVSVGRGSYSAVFDEAVVTAATAPQYSLPLNLERVEYLDRIGKVIPLSDKALELLRRNGFVVVDFGEVDSFSRMYKMLRRTGVPIFVTTDSVLHLYHVFFDESLARLEEERFCDELSRMLDALLAFMLRCYEEAPEGEVKNAAIRDVAFLYVALRLLNMSYEVPDVALNLAEQELQLIMAHRDLAKSPIFGYTEDYTQYVPRGHYTKSQKLSNYFLAMMWLGRMRFQALSSLQTRQALLLVIAMSEDEDVMNAWEDIYWTTAFFVGKSDDLTVYDYLDAINEVYGGVPSLEELMDDEKIEAVKDLLFQKNDAKIVSSPIYPWQRQELVGFRLMGQRFIPDSYIFQELVYSKVEGRLLPKGLDVMAVLGSERAEQHLSSDKEQYENYEEQLKKLKEEFSGFSLENWTQNLYWGWLYTLKPLLTEAPPGSPTFMSTEAWLDEKLNTALGSWAELRHDTILYAKQSYTELVMTPPTYAPGYVEPNPQLYTRLAGLCQATINGLSERGLLDQDMERRLTD
;
A
#
# COMPACT_ATOMS: atom_id res chain seq x y z
N MET A 1 -35.39 17.94 56.76
CA MET A 1 -34.97 17.54 58.12
C MET A 1 -33.61 16.88 58.02
N SER A 2 -32.69 17.15 58.94
CA SER A 2 -31.33 16.58 58.94
C SER A 2 -31.33 15.14 59.48
N PHE A 3 -30.40 14.30 59.00
CA PHE A 3 -30.39 12.85 59.24
C PHE A 3 -29.29 12.26 60.18
N PRO A 4 -28.65 12.96 61.16
CA PRO A 4 -27.40 12.44 61.77
C PRO A 4 -27.56 11.25 62.72
N TYR A 5 -28.78 10.87 63.11
CA TYR A 5 -29.02 10.04 64.30
C TYR A 5 -28.99 8.51 64.08
N LEU A 6 -29.00 8.02 62.84
CA LEU A 6 -29.16 6.59 62.51
C LEU A 6 -27.85 5.76 62.49
N LEU A 7 -26.67 6.38 62.64
CA LEU A 7 -25.37 5.74 62.34
C LEU A 7 -24.44 5.51 63.55
N ARG A 8 -25.00 5.36 64.76
CA ARG A 8 -24.22 5.10 66.01
C ARG A 8 -24.04 3.62 66.40
N GLY A 9 -24.66 2.67 65.70
CA GLY A 9 -24.42 1.23 65.92
C GLY A 9 -23.49 0.63 64.86
N SER A 10 -22.54 -0.23 65.26
CA SER A 10 -21.74 -1.03 64.32
C SER A 10 -22.62 -2.00 63.52
N PHE A 11 -23.60 -2.62 64.20
CA PHE A 11 -24.59 -3.51 63.60
C PHE A 11 -25.41 -2.84 62.49
N THR A 12 -25.80 -1.57 62.68
CA THR A 12 -26.53 -0.79 61.66
C THR A 12 -25.67 -0.53 60.42
N ARG A 13 -24.37 -0.25 60.59
CA ARG A 13 -23.43 -0.07 59.48
C ARG A 13 -23.18 -1.39 58.74
N ALA A 14 -23.04 -2.49 59.46
CA ALA A 14 -22.92 -3.83 58.88
C ALA A 14 -24.16 -4.22 58.07
N ALA A 15 -25.37 -3.99 58.62
CA ALA A 15 -26.63 -4.25 57.92
C ALA A 15 -26.78 -3.42 56.64
N ILE A 16 -26.41 -2.12 56.67
CA ILE A 16 -26.40 -1.26 55.48
C ILE A 16 -25.36 -1.76 54.45
N ALA A 17 -24.15 -2.14 54.87
CA ALA A 17 -23.12 -2.68 53.98
C ALA A 17 -23.54 -4.00 53.32
N VAL A 18 -24.11 -4.94 54.08
CA VAL A 18 -24.64 -6.20 53.55
C VAL A 18 -25.81 -5.95 52.58
N THR A 19 -26.68 -4.98 52.89
CA THR A 19 -27.80 -4.62 52.00
C THR A 19 -27.30 -3.98 50.70
N LEU A 20 -26.29 -3.10 50.76
CA LEU A 20 -25.65 -2.52 49.58
C LEU A 20 -24.94 -3.59 48.73
N VAL A 21 -24.19 -4.51 49.34
CA VAL A 21 -23.56 -5.63 48.63
C VAL A 21 -24.63 -6.53 47.99
N ALA A 22 -25.72 -6.84 48.69
CA ALA A 22 -26.84 -7.61 48.14
C ALA A 22 -27.52 -6.89 46.97
N ILE A 23 -27.72 -5.57 47.04
CA ILE A 23 -28.27 -4.76 45.94
C ILE A 23 -27.30 -4.72 44.75
N ILE A 24 -26.00 -4.60 44.97
CA ILE A 24 -24.97 -4.62 43.91
C ILE A 24 -24.91 -6.01 43.24
N LEU A 25 -24.92 -7.09 44.02
CA LEU A 25 -24.95 -8.45 43.49
C LEU A 25 -26.24 -8.74 42.72
N LEU A 26 -27.39 -8.28 43.23
CA LEU A 26 -28.68 -8.45 42.55
C LEU A 26 -28.76 -7.60 41.27
N SER A 27 -28.22 -6.38 41.27
CA SER A 27 -28.22 -5.51 40.09
C SER A 27 -27.25 -5.98 39.01
N THR A 28 -26.07 -6.47 39.38
CA THR A 28 -25.13 -7.12 38.44
C THR A 28 -25.69 -8.44 37.91
N TRP A 29 -26.34 -9.25 38.74
CA TRP A 29 -27.03 -10.47 38.29
C TRP A 29 -28.20 -10.14 37.36
N LEU A 30 -28.99 -9.11 37.64
CA LEU A 30 -30.05 -8.62 36.75
C LEU A 30 -29.49 -8.05 35.43
N LEU A 31 -28.33 -7.37 35.44
CA LEU A 31 -27.65 -6.97 34.21
C LEU A 31 -27.24 -8.19 33.38
N ILE A 32 -26.53 -9.15 33.98
CA ILE A 32 -26.05 -10.36 33.30
C ILE A 32 -27.22 -11.24 32.82
N ALA A 33 -28.34 -11.26 33.54
CA ALA A 33 -29.56 -11.99 33.16
C ALA A 33 -30.41 -11.27 32.10
N SER A 34 -30.26 -9.95 31.94
CA SER A 34 -30.93 -9.15 30.90
C SER A 34 -30.07 -8.88 29.66
N MET A 35 -28.77 -9.18 29.70
CA MET A 35 -27.95 -9.30 28.50
C MET A 35 -28.59 -10.36 27.57
N PRO A 36 -28.85 -10.02 26.28
CA PRO A 36 -29.46 -10.96 25.36
C PRO A 36 -28.49 -12.13 25.14
N ARG A 37 -28.92 -13.34 25.54
CA ARG A 37 -28.20 -14.57 25.18
C ARG A 37 -28.22 -14.69 23.65
N PRO A 38 -27.10 -15.05 23.00
CA PRO A 38 -27.10 -15.26 21.55
C PRO A 38 -28.16 -16.31 21.20
N PRO A 39 -28.94 -16.11 20.12
CA PRO A 39 -29.93 -17.09 19.68
C PRO A 39 -29.20 -18.42 19.42
N LYS A 40 -29.89 -19.55 19.68
CA LYS A 40 -29.33 -20.85 19.31
C LYS A 40 -29.08 -20.86 17.79
N PRO A 41 -27.87 -21.19 17.32
CA PRO A 41 -27.64 -21.36 15.90
C PRO A 41 -28.49 -22.53 15.37
N PRO A 42 -28.85 -22.55 14.07
CA PRO A 42 -29.42 -23.73 13.44
C PRO A 42 -28.45 -24.92 13.49
N GLU A 43 -28.92 -26.14 13.20
CA GLU A 43 -28.07 -27.34 13.21
C GLU A 43 -27.09 -27.40 12.02
N LYS A 44 -27.35 -26.63 10.95
CA LYS A 44 -26.53 -26.51 9.75
C LYS A 44 -26.55 -25.07 9.23
N PRO A 45 -25.45 -24.56 8.63
CA PRO A 45 -25.42 -23.21 8.07
C PRO A 45 -26.35 -23.12 6.86
N ASN A 46 -27.10 -22.03 6.76
CA ASN A 46 -27.96 -21.76 5.61
C ASN A 46 -27.19 -20.91 4.59
N ILE A 47 -26.61 -21.57 3.61
CA ILE A 47 -25.83 -20.96 2.52
C ILE A 47 -26.68 -21.02 1.26
N SER A 48 -27.05 -19.86 0.72
CA SER A 48 -27.62 -19.74 -0.61
C SER A 48 -26.49 -19.57 -1.61
N TRP A 49 -26.35 -20.51 -2.53
CA TRP A 49 -25.45 -20.36 -3.68
C TRP A 49 -26.20 -19.60 -4.78
N VAL A 50 -25.61 -18.50 -5.25
CA VAL A 50 -26.17 -17.66 -6.30
C VAL A 50 -25.16 -17.63 -7.45
N SER A 51 -25.56 -18.10 -8.63
CA SER A 51 -24.71 -17.99 -9.81
C SER A 51 -24.65 -16.52 -10.25
N VAL A 52 -23.48 -15.90 -10.12
CA VAL A 52 -23.23 -14.50 -10.46
C VAL A 52 -22.35 -14.44 -11.70
N SER A 53 -22.78 -13.65 -12.68
CA SER A 53 -21.92 -13.18 -13.77
C SER A 53 -21.45 -11.77 -13.45
N VAL A 54 -20.14 -11.59 -13.31
CA VAL A 54 -19.50 -10.27 -13.10
C VAL A 54 -18.85 -9.79 -14.40
N GLY A 55 -18.70 -8.47 -14.55
CA GLY A 55 -18.02 -7.86 -15.67
C GLY A 55 -18.76 -7.96 -17.02
N ARG A 56 -18.03 -7.72 -18.11
CA ARG A 56 -18.49 -7.82 -19.51
C ARG A 56 -17.30 -8.11 -20.44
N GLY A 57 -17.55 -8.82 -21.55
CA GLY A 57 -16.50 -9.18 -22.50
C GLY A 57 -15.35 -9.94 -21.83
N SER A 58 -14.11 -9.58 -22.15
CA SER A 58 -12.90 -10.16 -21.55
C SER A 58 -12.75 -9.94 -20.04
N TYR A 59 -13.48 -9.02 -19.41
CA TYR A 59 -13.53 -8.89 -17.95
C TYR A 59 -14.65 -9.75 -17.32
N SER A 60 -15.26 -10.68 -18.06
CA SER A 60 -16.36 -11.50 -17.54
C SER A 60 -15.89 -12.77 -16.84
N ALA A 61 -16.55 -13.08 -15.71
CA ALA A 61 -16.43 -14.36 -15.02
C ALA A 61 -17.79 -14.78 -14.47
N VAL A 62 -18.03 -16.10 -14.44
CA VAL A 62 -19.23 -16.71 -13.83
C VAL A 62 -18.77 -17.58 -12.69
N PHE A 63 -19.32 -17.35 -11.49
CA PHE A 63 -19.01 -18.13 -10.28
C PHE A 63 -20.24 -18.20 -9.37
N ASP A 64 -20.27 -19.19 -8.47
CA ASP A 64 -21.34 -19.31 -7.48
C ASP A 64 -20.94 -18.57 -6.18
N GLU A 65 -21.63 -17.47 -5.88
CA GLU A 65 -21.45 -16.67 -4.68
C GLU A 65 -22.08 -17.37 -3.46
N ALA A 66 -21.31 -17.48 -2.36
CA ALA A 66 -21.76 -18.08 -1.11
C ALA A 66 -22.43 -17.06 -0.18
N VAL A 67 -23.75 -16.87 -0.31
CA VAL A 67 -24.52 -15.95 0.54
C VAL A 67 -24.97 -16.67 1.83
N VAL A 68 -24.30 -16.38 2.95
CA VAL A 68 -24.64 -16.94 4.26
C VAL A 68 -25.81 -16.17 4.86
N THR A 69 -26.97 -16.82 4.94
CA THR A 69 -28.18 -16.24 5.57
C THR A 69 -28.34 -16.66 7.03
N ALA A 70 -27.70 -17.76 7.46
CA ALA A 70 -27.55 -18.12 8.86
C ALA A 70 -26.27 -18.93 9.09
N ALA A 71 -25.43 -18.49 10.02
CA ALA A 71 -24.18 -19.17 10.41
C ALA A 71 -24.40 -20.10 11.63
N THR A 72 -23.52 -21.10 11.78
CA THR A 72 -23.57 -22.09 12.88
C THR A 72 -22.28 -22.19 13.67
N ALA A 73 -21.55 -21.08 13.79
CA ALA A 73 -20.38 -21.01 14.65
C ALA A 73 -20.77 -21.28 16.13
N PRO A 74 -19.94 -21.99 16.92
CA PRO A 74 -20.18 -22.19 18.34
C PRO A 74 -20.37 -20.86 19.08
N GLN A 75 -21.51 -20.70 19.74
CA GLN A 75 -21.87 -19.46 20.45
C GLN A 75 -21.34 -19.46 21.89
N TYR A 76 -20.85 -18.31 22.34
CA TYR A 76 -20.43 -18.05 23.71
C TYR A 76 -21.03 -16.74 24.22
N SER A 77 -21.08 -16.56 25.55
CA SER A 77 -21.56 -15.33 26.19
C SER A 77 -20.43 -14.34 26.41
N LEU A 78 -20.70 -13.05 26.17
CA LEU A 78 -19.87 -11.94 26.65
C LEU A 78 -20.37 -11.44 28.02
N PRO A 79 -19.49 -10.94 28.90
CA PRO A 79 -18.03 -10.92 28.75
C PRO A 79 -17.41 -12.33 28.84
N LEU A 80 -16.29 -12.54 28.14
CA LEU A 80 -15.54 -13.80 28.21
C LEU A 80 -14.98 -14.05 29.62
N ASN A 81 -15.15 -15.27 30.14
CA ASN A 81 -14.25 -15.75 31.18
C ASN A 81 -12.93 -16.17 30.54
N LEU A 82 -11.86 -15.41 30.82
CA LEU A 82 -10.51 -15.67 30.30
C LEU A 82 -9.92 -17.01 30.77
N GLU A 83 -10.34 -17.54 31.93
CA GLU A 83 -9.95 -18.88 32.42
C GLU A 83 -10.41 -20.02 31.48
N ARG A 84 -11.37 -19.72 30.59
CA ARG A 84 -11.92 -20.65 29.59
C ARG A 84 -11.40 -20.36 28.17
N VAL A 85 -10.50 -19.40 27.99
CA VAL A 85 -9.89 -19.08 26.70
C VAL A 85 -8.61 -19.90 26.55
N GLU A 86 -8.68 -20.94 25.71
CA GLU A 86 -7.51 -21.77 25.43
C GLU A 86 -6.35 -20.95 24.85
N TYR A 87 -5.12 -21.37 25.14
CA TYR A 87 -3.87 -20.76 24.67
C TYR A 87 -3.59 -19.30 25.10
N LEU A 88 -4.43 -18.65 25.92
CA LEU A 88 -4.23 -17.26 26.35
C LEU A 88 -2.84 -17.03 26.98
N ASP A 89 -2.40 -17.90 27.90
CA ASP A 89 -1.07 -17.86 28.53
C ASP A 89 0.10 -18.04 27.55
N ARG A 90 -0.16 -18.65 26.37
CA ARG A 90 0.84 -18.82 25.31
C ARG A 90 0.87 -17.59 24.41
N ILE A 91 -0.29 -17.01 24.10
CA ILE A 91 -0.41 -15.74 23.37
C ILE A 91 0.30 -14.64 24.16
N GLY A 92 0.00 -14.49 25.46
CA GLY A 92 0.60 -13.46 26.33
C GLY A 92 2.12 -13.51 26.47
N LYS A 93 2.76 -14.65 26.17
CA LYS A 93 4.22 -14.82 26.18
C LYS A 93 4.91 -14.41 24.88
N VAL A 94 4.14 -14.22 23.80
CA VAL A 94 4.62 -13.86 22.46
C VAL A 94 4.14 -12.47 22.06
N ILE A 95 2.94 -12.10 22.51
CA ILE A 95 2.26 -10.84 22.27
C ILE A 95 1.82 -10.31 23.65
N PRO A 96 2.57 -9.38 24.27
CA PRO A 96 2.22 -8.85 25.59
C PRO A 96 0.85 -8.16 25.60
N LEU A 97 -0.14 -8.79 26.24
CA LEU A 97 -1.49 -8.25 26.38
C LEU A 97 -1.57 -7.38 27.64
N SER A 98 -1.62 -6.06 27.48
CA SER A 98 -1.87 -5.13 28.59
C SER A 98 -3.28 -5.33 29.19
N ASP A 99 -3.51 -4.87 30.43
CA ASP A 99 -4.82 -5.00 31.09
C ASP A 99 -5.97 -4.39 30.25
N LYS A 100 -5.69 -3.30 29.53
CA LYS A 100 -6.61 -2.67 28.58
C LYS A 100 -6.94 -3.58 27.40
N ALA A 101 -5.96 -4.33 26.89
CA ALA A 101 -6.17 -5.32 25.84
C ALA A 101 -6.95 -6.54 26.36
N LEU A 102 -6.65 -7.02 27.56
CA LEU A 102 -7.38 -8.10 28.23
C LEU A 102 -8.83 -7.73 28.53
N GLU A 103 -9.10 -6.47 28.93
CA GLU A 103 -10.47 -6.00 29.18
C GLU A 103 -11.26 -5.79 27.89
N LEU A 104 -10.62 -5.32 26.81
CA LEU A 104 -11.23 -5.32 25.47
C LEU A 104 -11.55 -6.74 25.00
N LEU A 105 -10.64 -7.70 25.21
CA LEU A 105 -10.86 -9.11 24.91
C LEU A 105 -12.04 -9.70 25.71
N ARG A 106 -12.11 -9.44 27.03
CA ARG A 106 -13.28 -9.81 27.86
C ARG A 106 -14.56 -9.25 27.30
N ARG A 107 -14.61 -7.95 27.00
CA ARG A 107 -15.83 -7.23 26.64
C ARG A 107 -16.31 -7.53 25.22
N ASN A 108 -15.40 -7.65 24.25
CA ASN A 108 -15.73 -7.72 22.82
C ASN A 108 -15.62 -9.14 22.24
N GLY A 109 -14.95 -10.07 22.92
CA GLY A 109 -14.60 -11.40 22.38
C GLY A 109 -13.31 -11.42 21.54
N PHE A 110 -12.78 -10.25 21.17
CA PHE A 110 -11.53 -10.08 20.44
C PHE A 110 -10.82 -8.78 20.85
N VAL A 111 -9.54 -8.67 20.50
CA VAL A 111 -8.76 -7.43 20.62
C VAL A 111 -7.75 -7.36 19.46
N VAL A 112 -7.55 -6.17 18.91
CA VAL A 112 -6.43 -5.86 18.01
C VAL A 112 -5.35 -5.18 18.84
N VAL A 113 -4.11 -5.65 18.72
CA VAL A 113 -2.94 -5.11 19.43
C VAL A 113 -1.83 -4.85 18.42
N ASP A 114 -1.03 -3.82 18.69
CA ASP A 114 0.17 -3.53 17.91
C ASP A 114 1.24 -4.62 18.16
N PHE A 115 1.89 -5.06 17.08
CA PHE A 115 2.99 -6.01 17.10
C PHE A 115 4.30 -5.42 16.53
N GLY A 116 4.26 -4.17 16.03
CA GLY A 116 5.36 -3.55 15.29
C GLY A 116 5.43 -4.00 13.81
N GLU A 117 6.45 -3.49 13.12
CA GLU A 117 6.64 -3.67 11.68
C GLU A 117 7.08 -5.11 11.32
N VAL A 118 6.44 -5.69 10.30
CA VAL A 118 6.74 -7.05 9.80
C VAL A 118 6.63 -7.10 8.28
N ASP A 119 7.73 -7.36 7.60
CA ASP A 119 7.85 -7.30 6.12
C ASP A 119 6.99 -8.31 5.32
N SER A 120 6.33 -9.30 5.94
CA SER A 120 5.26 -10.07 5.27
C SER A 120 4.39 -10.90 6.22
N PHE A 121 3.14 -11.15 5.81
CA PHE A 121 2.28 -12.18 6.42
C PHE A 121 2.97 -13.56 6.49
N SER A 122 3.79 -13.92 5.48
CA SER A 122 4.51 -15.19 5.49
C SER A 122 5.53 -15.27 6.65
N ARG A 123 6.22 -14.16 6.97
CA ARG A 123 7.16 -14.07 8.09
C ARG A 123 6.40 -14.15 9.42
N MET A 124 5.28 -13.44 9.54
CA MET A 124 4.38 -13.50 10.70
C MET A 124 3.88 -14.94 10.97
N TYR A 125 3.24 -15.59 10.00
CA TYR A 125 2.70 -16.93 10.17
C TYR A 125 3.78 -17.99 10.44
N LYS A 126 4.98 -17.86 9.83
CA LYS A 126 6.14 -18.71 10.17
C LYS A 126 6.60 -18.52 11.61
N MET A 127 6.56 -17.29 12.14
CA MET A 127 6.91 -16.97 13.53
C MET A 127 5.86 -17.50 14.51
N LEU A 128 4.57 -17.19 14.32
CA LEU A 128 3.48 -17.67 15.18
C LEU A 128 3.43 -19.21 15.22
N ARG A 129 3.65 -19.87 14.08
CA ARG A 129 3.77 -21.34 14.01
C ARG A 129 4.95 -21.87 14.82
N ARG A 130 6.10 -21.19 14.83
CA ARG A 130 7.29 -21.58 15.62
C ARG A 130 7.07 -21.40 17.13
N THR A 131 6.39 -20.35 17.55
CA THR A 131 6.04 -20.13 18.97
C THR A 131 4.83 -20.95 19.43
N GLY A 132 4.17 -21.67 18.52
CA GLY A 132 3.02 -22.52 18.80
C GLY A 132 1.75 -21.75 19.14
N VAL A 133 1.66 -20.47 18.76
CA VAL A 133 0.47 -19.63 18.92
C VAL A 133 -0.60 -20.05 17.90
N PRO A 134 -1.90 -20.14 18.28
CA PRO A 134 -2.97 -20.37 17.32
C PRO A 134 -2.97 -19.27 16.25
N ILE A 135 -2.96 -19.66 14.96
CA ILE A 135 -2.98 -18.69 13.86
C ILE A 135 -4.42 -18.39 13.48
N PHE A 136 -4.80 -17.11 13.56
CA PHE A 136 -5.99 -16.59 12.90
C PHE A 136 -5.60 -16.04 11.52
N VAL A 137 -6.14 -16.63 10.46
CA VAL A 137 -5.95 -16.16 9.08
C VAL A 137 -7.10 -15.23 8.73
N THR A 138 -6.81 -13.93 8.69
CA THR A 138 -7.77 -12.88 8.30
C THR A 138 -7.86 -12.75 6.79
N THR A 139 -8.98 -12.20 6.33
CA THR A 139 -9.21 -11.81 4.93
C THR A 139 -8.13 -10.89 4.37
N ASP A 140 -7.52 -10.03 5.20
CA ASP A 140 -6.39 -9.16 4.84
C ASP A 140 -5.25 -9.92 4.14
N SER A 141 -4.93 -11.12 4.63
CA SER A 141 -3.80 -11.90 4.13
C SER A 141 -4.03 -12.45 2.71
N VAL A 142 -5.29 -12.75 2.36
CA VAL A 142 -5.67 -13.26 1.03
C VAL A 142 -5.86 -12.10 0.05
N LEU A 143 -6.42 -10.98 0.51
CA LEU A 143 -6.47 -9.73 -0.25
C LEU A 143 -5.07 -9.21 -0.57
N HIS A 144 -4.12 -9.31 0.37
CA HIS A 144 -2.72 -8.94 0.16
C HIS A 144 -2.02 -9.81 -0.89
N LEU A 145 -2.31 -11.12 -0.94
CA LEU A 145 -1.78 -12.01 -1.99
C LEU A 145 -2.27 -11.57 -3.38
N TYR A 146 -3.56 -11.25 -3.53
CA TYR A 146 -4.08 -10.71 -4.79
C TYR A 146 -3.46 -9.34 -5.14
N HIS A 147 -3.26 -8.46 -4.16
CA HIS A 147 -2.54 -7.19 -4.34
C HIS A 147 -1.10 -7.40 -4.83
N VAL A 148 -0.34 -8.34 -4.25
CA VAL A 148 1.03 -8.64 -4.68
C VAL A 148 1.04 -9.23 -6.09
N PHE A 149 0.10 -10.12 -6.40
CA PHE A 149 -0.08 -10.61 -7.77
C PHE A 149 -0.37 -9.47 -8.76
N PHE A 150 -1.25 -8.53 -8.40
CA PHE A 150 -1.63 -7.39 -9.25
C PHE A 150 -0.43 -6.44 -9.48
N ASP A 151 0.31 -6.08 -8.43
CA ASP A 151 1.52 -5.25 -8.51
C ASP A 151 2.62 -5.92 -9.35
N GLU A 152 2.92 -7.20 -9.12
CA GLU A 152 3.93 -7.93 -9.89
C GLU A 152 3.51 -8.12 -11.36
N SER A 153 2.23 -8.40 -11.63
CA SER A 153 1.75 -8.61 -13.01
C SER A 153 1.74 -7.32 -13.82
N LEU A 154 1.25 -6.21 -13.25
CA LEU A 154 1.25 -4.92 -13.94
C LEU A 154 2.68 -4.42 -14.17
N ALA A 155 3.52 -4.43 -13.13
CA ALA A 155 4.93 -4.04 -13.25
C ALA A 155 5.68 -4.85 -14.32
N ARG A 156 5.40 -6.15 -14.41
CA ARG A 156 6.05 -7.04 -15.38
C ARG A 156 5.57 -6.80 -16.80
N LEU A 157 4.28 -6.54 -17.03
CA LEU A 157 3.77 -6.14 -18.35
C LEU A 157 4.34 -4.78 -18.80
N GLU A 158 4.50 -3.84 -17.87
CA GLU A 158 5.10 -2.52 -18.14
C GLU A 158 6.58 -2.63 -18.50
N GLU A 159 7.35 -3.45 -17.78
CA GLU A 159 8.79 -3.63 -17.97
C GLU A 159 9.15 -4.56 -19.15
N GLU A 160 8.46 -5.69 -19.33
CA GLU A 160 8.75 -6.69 -20.37
C GLU A 160 8.07 -6.41 -21.71
N ARG A 161 6.94 -5.66 -21.73
CA ARG A 161 6.14 -5.44 -22.94
C ARG A 161 5.92 -3.95 -23.26
N PHE A 162 5.16 -3.21 -22.44
CA PHE A 162 4.63 -1.90 -22.85
C PHE A 162 5.70 -0.84 -23.08
N CYS A 163 6.82 -0.84 -22.33
CA CYS A 163 7.90 0.12 -22.56
C CYS A 163 8.50 0.03 -23.98
N ASP A 164 8.58 -1.18 -24.55
CA ASP A 164 9.22 -1.42 -25.86
C ASP A 164 8.20 -1.35 -27.02
N GLU A 165 6.91 -1.45 -26.72
CA GLU A 165 5.81 -1.07 -27.63
C GLU A 165 5.64 0.44 -27.70
N LEU A 166 5.63 1.12 -26.54
CA LEU A 166 5.48 2.56 -26.44
C LEU A 166 6.61 3.31 -27.15
N SER A 167 7.87 2.87 -27.02
CA SER A 167 8.97 3.48 -27.78
C SER A 167 8.73 3.39 -29.29
N ARG A 168 8.40 2.21 -29.82
CA ARG A 168 8.16 2.01 -31.26
C ARG A 168 6.97 2.84 -31.77
N MET A 169 5.88 2.89 -31.00
CA MET A 169 4.72 3.72 -31.31
C MET A 169 5.10 5.21 -31.39
N LEU A 170 5.87 5.71 -30.42
CA LEU A 170 6.33 7.10 -30.39
C LEU A 170 7.35 7.42 -31.50
N ASP A 171 8.25 6.49 -31.82
CA ASP A 171 9.23 6.62 -32.91
C ASP A 171 8.54 6.77 -34.27
N ALA A 172 7.53 5.93 -34.54
CA ALA A 172 6.74 5.98 -35.77
C ALA A 172 5.89 7.27 -35.85
N LEU A 173 5.23 7.66 -34.76
CA LEU A 173 4.51 8.94 -34.67
C LEU A 173 5.44 10.15 -34.88
N LEU A 174 6.65 10.13 -34.31
CA LEU A 174 7.63 11.21 -34.48
C LEU A 174 8.09 11.30 -35.94
N ALA A 175 8.35 10.16 -36.58
CA ALA A 175 8.68 10.10 -37.99
C ALA A 175 7.53 10.59 -38.90
N PHE A 176 6.28 10.45 -38.48
CA PHE A 176 5.12 11.03 -39.15
C PHE A 176 5.05 12.55 -38.96
N MET A 177 5.13 13.04 -37.71
CA MET A 177 5.07 14.48 -37.41
C MET A 177 6.20 15.29 -38.07
N LEU A 178 7.39 14.68 -38.24
CA LEU A 178 8.49 15.29 -38.99
C LEU A 178 8.16 15.46 -40.49
N ARG A 179 7.52 14.48 -41.14
CA ARG A 179 7.03 14.63 -42.53
C ARG A 179 5.96 15.73 -42.62
N CYS A 180 4.99 15.73 -41.71
CA CYS A 180 4.00 16.80 -41.66
C CYS A 180 4.63 18.18 -41.49
N TYR A 181 5.69 18.32 -40.69
CA TYR A 181 6.41 19.59 -40.54
C TYR A 181 7.16 20.01 -41.82
N GLU A 182 7.75 19.07 -42.56
CA GLU A 182 8.44 19.35 -43.83
C GLU A 182 7.46 19.71 -44.95
N GLU A 183 6.33 19.01 -45.04
CA GLU A 183 5.33 19.13 -46.11
C GLU A 183 4.29 20.24 -45.86
N ALA A 184 3.98 20.58 -44.60
CA ALA A 184 2.92 21.54 -44.29
C ALA A 184 3.22 22.98 -44.78
N PRO A 185 2.19 23.71 -45.24
CA PRO A 185 2.28 25.12 -45.56
C PRO A 185 2.61 25.96 -44.31
N GLU A 186 3.29 27.09 -44.52
CA GLU A 186 3.60 28.05 -43.45
C GLU A 186 2.32 28.59 -42.80
N GLY A 187 2.13 28.30 -41.51
CA GLY A 187 0.92 28.65 -40.76
C GLY A 187 0.62 27.69 -39.60
N GLU A 188 -0.65 27.62 -39.21
CA GLU A 188 -1.05 26.95 -37.96
C GLU A 188 -0.87 25.43 -37.95
N VAL A 189 -0.98 24.76 -39.10
CA VAL A 189 -0.72 23.31 -39.19
C VAL A 189 0.76 22.99 -38.98
N LYS A 190 1.68 23.80 -39.52
CA LYS A 190 3.12 23.67 -39.28
C LYS A 190 3.50 24.05 -37.84
N ASN A 191 2.82 25.04 -37.26
CA ASN A 191 2.92 25.39 -35.83
C ASN A 191 2.39 24.29 -34.91
N ALA A 192 1.42 23.48 -35.34
CA ALA A 192 0.95 22.31 -34.63
C ALA A 192 1.99 21.19 -34.71
N ALA A 193 2.34 20.75 -35.93
CA ALA A 193 3.28 19.65 -36.17
C ALA A 193 4.59 19.80 -35.39
N ILE A 194 5.19 21.00 -35.32
CA ILE A 194 6.44 21.21 -34.57
C ILE A 194 6.30 21.08 -33.04
N ARG A 195 5.11 21.34 -32.50
CA ARG A 195 4.79 21.09 -31.08
C ARG A 195 4.53 19.62 -30.81
N ASP A 196 4.02 18.88 -31.79
CA ASP A 196 3.82 17.44 -31.68
C ASP A 196 5.15 16.67 -31.79
N VAL A 197 6.05 17.11 -32.68
CA VAL A 197 7.47 16.71 -32.68
C VAL A 197 8.06 16.92 -31.28
N ALA A 198 7.89 18.10 -30.66
CA ALA A 198 8.39 18.36 -29.32
C ALA A 198 7.73 17.46 -28.25
N PHE A 199 6.40 17.26 -28.28
CA PHE A 199 5.65 16.45 -27.33
C PHE A 199 6.04 14.97 -27.36
N LEU A 200 6.11 14.37 -28.54
CA LEU A 200 6.53 12.97 -28.74
C LEU A 200 8.00 12.80 -28.37
N TYR A 201 8.84 13.77 -28.73
CA TYR A 201 10.25 13.76 -28.40
C TYR A 201 10.52 13.80 -26.89
N VAL A 202 9.76 14.60 -26.13
CA VAL A 202 9.83 14.61 -24.66
C VAL A 202 9.54 13.21 -24.11
N ALA A 203 8.51 12.52 -24.60
CA ALA A 203 8.21 11.14 -24.19
C ALA A 203 9.37 10.17 -24.49
N LEU A 204 9.93 10.23 -25.71
CA LEU A 204 11.08 9.40 -26.13
C LEU A 204 12.33 9.65 -25.28
N ARG A 205 12.60 10.89 -24.84
CA ARG A 205 13.71 11.21 -23.92
C ARG A 205 13.51 10.72 -22.50
N LEU A 206 12.26 10.65 -22.04
CA LEU A 206 11.93 10.09 -20.73
C LEU A 206 12.06 8.55 -20.75
N LEU A 207 11.74 7.89 -21.87
CA LEU A 207 12.05 6.47 -22.09
C LEU A 207 13.55 6.21 -22.23
N ASN A 208 14.26 6.97 -23.07
CA ASN A 208 15.69 6.86 -23.30
C ASN A 208 16.40 8.22 -23.27
N MET A 209 17.17 8.45 -22.21
CA MET A 209 17.93 9.69 -22.02
C MET A 209 18.97 9.98 -23.12
N SER A 210 19.38 8.99 -23.92
CA SER A 210 20.37 9.15 -25.00
C SER A 210 19.77 9.44 -26.38
N TYR A 211 18.45 9.64 -26.48
CA TYR A 211 17.76 9.84 -27.76
C TYR A 211 18.05 11.24 -28.33
N GLU A 212 18.47 11.38 -29.60
CA GLU A 212 18.98 12.67 -30.14
C GLU A 212 17.86 13.63 -30.59
N VAL A 213 17.96 14.93 -30.26
CA VAL A 213 16.91 15.93 -30.51
C VAL A 213 16.97 16.46 -31.94
N PRO A 214 15.84 16.52 -32.67
CA PRO A 214 15.76 17.35 -33.87
C PRO A 214 15.89 18.84 -33.51
N ASP A 215 16.87 19.54 -34.11
CA ASP A 215 17.16 20.97 -33.86
C ASP A 215 15.91 21.87 -33.89
N VAL A 216 14.96 21.54 -34.78
CA VAL A 216 13.69 22.27 -34.97
C VAL A 216 12.82 22.32 -33.71
N ALA A 217 12.88 21.31 -32.85
CA ALA A 217 12.07 21.19 -31.63
C ALA A 217 12.88 21.36 -30.33
N LEU A 218 14.22 21.36 -30.43
CA LEU A 218 15.20 21.38 -29.33
C LEU A 218 14.82 22.31 -28.18
N ASN A 219 14.59 23.59 -28.49
CA ASN A 219 14.35 24.62 -27.49
C ASN A 219 13.03 24.43 -26.71
N LEU A 220 11.99 23.86 -27.31
CA LEU A 220 10.73 23.56 -26.62
C LEU A 220 10.87 22.32 -25.74
N ALA A 221 11.45 21.25 -26.30
CA ALA A 221 11.62 19.98 -25.63
C ALA A 221 12.57 20.06 -24.41
N GLU A 222 13.70 20.77 -24.51
CA GLU A 222 14.64 20.87 -23.39
C GLU A 222 14.08 21.68 -22.21
N GLN A 223 13.31 22.74 -22.47
CA GLN A 223 12.65 23.50 -21.41
C GLN A 223 11.59 22.64 -20.69
N GLU A 224 10.82 21.86 -21.44
CA GLU A 224 9.82 20.94 -20.88
C GLU A 224 10.48 19.81 -20.07
N LEU A 225 11.53 19.17 -20.60
CA LEU A 225 12.31 18.15 -19.90
C LEU A 225 12.95 18.70 -18.61
N GLN A 226 13.42 19.94 -18.59
CA GLN A 226 13.96 20.57 -17.37
C GLN A 226 12.89 20.71 -16.27
N LEU A 227 11.65 21.06 -16.62
CA LEU A 227 10.54 21.13 -15.65
C LEU A 227 10.16 19.73 -15.14
N ILE A 228 10.04 18.75 -16.04
CA ILE A 228 9.72 17.36 -15.69
C ILE A 228 10.78 16.76 -14.75
N MET A 229 12.08 16.94 -15.05
CA MET A 229 13.18 16.44 -14.21
C MET A 229 13.37 17.21 -12.90
N ALA A 230 12.80 18.42 -12.76
CA ALA A 230 12.90 19.21 -11.53
C ALA A 230 11.95 18.71 -10.42
N HIS A 231 10.79 18.17 -10.79
CA HIS A 231 9.78 17.57 -9.90
C HIS A 231 9.16 18.48 -8.81
N ARG A 232 9.23 19.82 -8.94
CA ARG A 232 9.02 20.73 -7.78
C ARG A 232 7.83 21.66 -7.85
N ASP A 233 7.49 22.16 -9.04
CA ASP A 233 6.74 23.41 -9.17
C ASP A 233 5.46 23.24 -10.02
N LEU A 234 4.49 24.12 -9.74
CA LEU A 234 3.38 24.42 -10.64
C LEU A 234 3.90 25.44 -11.67
N ALA A 235 4.13 25.00 -12.91
CA ALA A 235 4.75 25.82 -13.95
C ALA A 235 3.97 25.77 -15.27
N LYS A 236 4.20 26.76 -16.13
CA LYS A 236 3.55 26.86 -17.44
C LYS A 236 4.34 26.04 -18.47
N SER A 237 3.72 25.02 -19.07
CA SER A 237 4.35 24.20 -20.11
C SER A 237 4.82 25.05 -21.30
N PRO A 238 6.10 24.96 -21.72
CA PRO A 238 6.61 25.58 -22.93
C PRO A 238 5.88 25.15 -24.21
N ILE A 239 5.44 23.88 -24.29
CA ILE A 239 4.77 23.32 -25.47
C ILE A 239 3.29 23.74 -25.52
N PHE A 240 2.55 23.52 -24.43
CA PHE A 240 1.08 23.66 -24.38
C PHE A 240 0.59 25.01 -23.84
N GLY A 241 1.39 25.71 -23.03
CA GLY A 241 1.04 27.06 -22.57
C GLY A 241 -0.03 27.17 -21.48
N TYR A 242 -0.42 26.08 -20.82
CA TYR A 242 -1.18 26.11 -19.55
C TYR A 242 -0.29 25.65 -18.37
N THR A 243 -0.79 25.82 -17.15
CA THR A 243 -0.10 25.40 -15.91
C THR A 243 -0.28 23.90 -15.67
N GLU A 244 0.83 23.20 -15.42
CA GLU A 244 0.88 21.78 -15.08
C GLU A 244 1.60 21.57 -13.73
N ASP A 245 1.31 20.46 -13.06
CA ASP A 245 1.88 20.07 -11.77
C ASP A 245 3.05 19.09 -11.97
N TYR A 246 4.27 19.63 -12.05
CA TYR A 246 5.47 18.83 -12.27
C TYR A 246 5.83 17.95 -11.06
N THR A 247 5.18 18.12 -9.89
CA THR A 247 5.38 17.22 -8.74
C THR A 247 4.82 15.82 -8.97
N GLN A 248 3.86 15.66 -9.90
CA GLN A 248 3.28 14.36 -10.22
C GLN A 248 4.28 13.37 -10.82
N TYR A 249 5.34 13.88 -11.45
CA TYR A 249 6.32 13.11 -12.22
C TYR A 249 7.36 12.38 -11.35
N VAL A 250 7.26 12.43 -10.02
CA VAL A 250 8.13 11.64 -9.12
C VAL A 250 7.76 10.14 -9.18
N PRO A 251 8.69 9.25 -9.62
CA PRO A 251 8.47 7.80 -9.61
C PRO A 251 8.26 7.27 -8.18
N ARG A 252 7.31 6.36 -8.02
CA ARG A 252 6.82 5.86 -6.72
C ARG A 252 6.29 4.43 -6.83
N GLY A 253 6.16 3.72 -5.72
CA GLY A 253 5.73 2.32 -5.75
C GLY A 253 6.69 1.43 -6.56
N HIS A 254 6.15 0.51 -7.35
CA HIS A 254 6.96 -0.40 -8.17
C HIS A 254 7.80 0.29 -9.24
N TYR A 255 7.46 1.52 -9.65
CA TYR A 255 8.25 2.30 -10.59
C TYR A 255 9.64 2.69 -10.09
N THR A 256 9.95 2.43 -8.81
CA THR A 256 11.30 2.57 -8.24
C THR A 256 12.14 1.29 -8.26
N LYS A 257 11.58 0.14 -8.68
CA LYS A 257 12.27 -1.17 -8.73
C LYS A 257 13.38 -1.22 -9.80
N SER A 258 13.24 -0.48 -10.90
CA SER A 258 14.24 -0.43 -12.00
C SER A 258 14.26 0.93 -12.70
N GLN A 259 15.35 1.20 -13.44
CA GLN A 259 15.43 2.39 -14.29
C GLN A 259 14.45 2.34 -15.47
N LYS A 260 14.16 1.15 -16.03
CA LYS A 260 13.22 1.00 -17.14
C LYS A 260 11.80 1.37 -16.71
N LEU A 261 11.37 0.90 -15.54
CA LEU A 261 10.09 1.27 -14.95
C LEU A 261 10.02 2.74 -14.54
N SER A 262 11.11 3.32 -14.02
CA SER A 262 11.20 4.76 -13.71
C SER A 262 11.04 5.63 -14.96
N ASN A 263 11.72 5.27 -16.04
CA ASN A 263 11.64 5.92 -17.35
C ASN A 263 10.24 5.79 -17.98
N TYR A 264 9.67 4.59 -17.94
CA TYR A 264 8.30 4.31 -18.40
C TYR A 264 7.25 5.12 -17.63
N PHE A 265 7.36 5.21 -16.30
CA PHE A 265 6.50 6.04 -15.47
C PHE A 265 6.54 7.51 -15.90
N LEU A 266 7.73 8.08 -16.10
CA LEU A 266 7.90 9.47 -16.54
C LEU A 266 7.23 9.73 -17.89
N ALA A 267 7.44 8.84 -18.86
CA ALA A 267 6.85 8.95 -20.20
C ALA A 267 5.32 8.79 -20.17
N MET A 268 4.79 7.77 -19.48
CA MET A 268 3.33 7.56 -19.37
C MET A 268 2.63 8.67 -18.58
N MET A 269 3.28 9.23 -17.55
CA MET A 269 2.75 10.40 -16.85
C MET A 269 2.70 11.62 -17.77
N TRP A 270 3.71 11.86 -18.60
CA TRP A 270 3.67 12.91 -19.62
C TRP A 270 2.53 12.70 -20.63
N LEU A 271 2.45 11.52 -21.25
CA LEU A 271 1.44 11.19 -22.27
C LEU A 271 0.00 11.12 -21.74
N GLY A 272 -0.18 10.85 -20.44
CA GLY A 272 -1.49 10.80 -19.79
C GLY A 272 -1.91 12.07 -19.06
N ARG A 273 -0.98 12.94 -18.67
CA ARG A 273 -1.31 14.23 -18.04
C ARG A 273 -1.48 15.35 -19.05
N MET A 274 -0.67 15.38 -20.10
CA MET A 274 -0.78 16.44 -21.10
C MET A 274 -2.02 16.25 -21.98
N ARG A 275 -2.74 17.36 -22.11
CA ARG A 275 -4.02 17.49 -22.81
C ARG A 275 -3.88 18.46 -23.98
N PHE A 276 -4.39 18.03 -25.13
CA PHE A 276 -4.61 18.87 -26.29
C PHE A 276 -6.01 19.48 -26.18
N GLN A 277 -6.10 20.71 -25.70
CA GLN A 277 -7.36 21.36 -25.35
C GLN A 277 -8.25 21.58 -26.58
N ALA A 278 -9.45 21.00 -26.58
CA ALA A 278 -10.47 21.22 -27.60
C ALA A 278 -10.99 22.66 -27.63
N LEU A 279 -10.67 23.49 -26.62
CA LEU A 279 -10.94 24.93 -26.66
C LEU A 279 -9.97 25.69 -27.60
N SER A 280 -8.76 25.17 -27.79
CA SER A 280 -7.68 25.81 -28.55
C SER A 280 -7.57 25.22 -29.95
N SER A 281 -7.80 26.03 -30.98
CA SER A 281 -7.82 25.56 -32.38
C SER A 281 -6.44 25.09 -32.85
N LEU A 282 -5.34 25.62 -32.27
CA LEU A 282 -3.97 25.10 -32.44
C LEU A 282 -3.80 23.70 -31.84
N GLN A 283 -4.24 23.49 -30.58
CA GLN A 283 -4.11 22.18 -29.93
C GLN A 283 -5.12 21.15 -30.51
N THR A 284 -6.22 21.61 -31.08
CA THR A 284 -7.14 20.76 -31.85
C THR A 284 -6.46 20.27 -33.13
N ARG A 285 -5.76 21.14 -33.88
CA ARG A 285 -4.91 20.74 -35.02
C ARG A 285 -3.84 19.73 -34.62
N GLN A 286 -3.17 19.94 -33.48
CA GLN A 286 -2.19 19.00 -32.93
C GLN A 286 -2.79 17.61 -32.67
N ALA A 287 -3.92 17.54 -31.95
CA ALA A 287 -4.62 16.28 -31.71
C ALA A 287 -5.05 15.59 -33.01
N LEU A 288 -5.55 16.36 -33.99
CA LEU A 288 -5.94 15.83 -35.30
C LEU A 288 -4.73 15.25 -36.06
N LEU A 289 -3.57 15.92 -36.08
CA LEU A 289 -2.35 15.40 -36.71
C LEU A 289 -1.90 14.07 -36.09
N LEU A 290 -1.90 13.98 -34.76
CA LEU A 290 -1.57 12.73 -34.05
C LEU A 290 -2.58 11.61 -34.35
N VAL A 291 -3.88 11.91 -34.36
CA VAL A 291 -4.95 10.94 -34.66
C VAL A 291 -4.90 10.47 -36.12
N ILE A 292 -4.55 11.35 -37.06
CA ILE A 292 -4.33 11.00 -38.47
C ILE A 292 -3.13 10.04 -38.59
N ALA A 293 -2.01 10.37 -37.93
CA ALA A 293 -0.81 9.52 -37.93
C ALA A 293 -1.07 8.12 -37.33
N MET A 294 -1.93 8.02 -36.31
CA MET A 294 -2.40 6.73 -35.78
C MET A 294 -3.32 5.99 -36.76
N SER A 295 -4.11 6.70 -37.57
CA SER A 295 -5.06 6.08 -38.50
C SER A 295 -4.45 5.56 -39.81
N GLU A 296 -3.28 6.08 -40.21
CA GLU A 296 -2.55 5.64 -41.40
C GLU A 296 -1.56 4.50 -41.14
N ASP A 297 -1.21 4.23 -39.88
CA ASP A 297 -0.24 3.20 -39.47
C ASP A 297 -0.91 2.18 -38.52
N GLU A 298 -1.22 1.00 -39.06
CA GLU A 298 -1.90 -0.09 -38.34
C GLU A 298 -1.05 -0.62 -37.17
N ASP A 299 0.28 -0.63 -37.28
CA ASP A 299 1.18 -1.06 -36.19
C ASP A 299 1.19 -0.04 -35.04
N VAL A 300 1.12 1.26 -35.35
CA VAL A 300 0.94 2.33 -34.34
C VAL A 300 -0.42 2.23 -33.65
N MET A 301 -1.50 2.03 -34.40
CA MET A 301 -2.84 1.87 -33.82
C MET A 301 -2.91 0.63 -32.93
N ASN A 302 -2.41 -0.51 -33.39
CA ASN A 302 -2.37 -1.76 -32.61
C ASN A 302 -1.53 -1.62 -31.34
N ALA A 303 -0.35 -0.97 -31.41
CA ALA A 303 0.48 -0.72 -30.23
C ALA A 303 -0.21 0.22 -29.21
N TRP A 304 -0.96 1.22 -29.68
CA TRP A 304 -1.80 2.05 -28.80
C TRP A 304 -2.93 1.24 -28.17
N GLU A 305 -3.64 0.44 -28.97
CA GLU A 305 -4.77 -0.37 -28.52
C GLU A 305 -4.36 -1.43 -27.48
N ASP A 306 -3.25 -2.13 -27.67
CA ASP A 306 -2.77 -3.14 -26.72
C ASP A 306 -2.42 -2.55 -25.35
N ILE A 307 -1.70 -1.42 -25.32
CA ILE A 307 -1.39 -0.68 -24.10
C ILE A 307 -2.68 -0.12 -23.48
N TYR A 308 -3.56 0.49 -24.29
CA TYR A 308 -4.79 1.12 -23.81
C TYR A 308 -5.78 0.10 -23.24
N TRP A 309 -6.14 -0.94 -24.00
CA TRP A 309 -7.13 -1.94 -23.60
C TRP A 309 -6.64 -2.91 -22.53
N THR A 310 -5.33 -3.06 -22.33
CA THR A 310 -4.80 -3.80 -21.18
C THR A 310 -4.77 -2.95 -19.92
N THR A 311 -4.21 -1.75 -19.95
CA THR A 311 -4.23 -0.88 -18.76
C THR A 311 -5.66 -0.49 -18.36
N ALA A 312 -6.59 -0.39 -19.33
CA ALA A 312 -8.02 -0.22 -19.06
C ALA A 312 -8.74 -1.46 -18.49
N PHE A 313 -8.17 -2.66 -18.67
CA PHE A 313 -8.61 -3.89 -18.01
C PHE A 313 -8.11 -3.97 -16.56
N PHE A 314 -6.88 -3.50 -16.28
CA PHE A 314 -6.34 -3.46 -14.91
C PHE A 314 -6.96 -2.35 -14.04
N VAL A 315 -7.18 -1.15 -14.58
CA VAL A 315 -7.48 0.07 -13.78
C VAL A 315 -8.84 0.69 -14.12
N GLY A 316 -9.39 0.44 -15.32
CA GLY A 316 -10.59 1.10 -15.85
C GLY A 316 -10.30 2.04 -17.02
N LYS A 317 -11.33 2.48 -17.74
CA LYS A 317 -11.19 3.34 -18.92
C LYS A 317 -10.76 4.77 -18.56
N SER A 318 -10.23 5.49 -19.55
CA SER A 318 -10.16 6.96 -19.54
C SER A 318 -11.57 7.56 -19.46
N ASP A 319 -11.72 8.71 -18.80
CA ASP A 319 -12.85 9.63 -18.98
C ASP A 319 -12.45 10.94 -19.71
N ASP A 320 -11.17 11.09 -20.11
CA ASP A 320 -10.74 12.00 -21.18
C ASP A 320 -11.04 11.41 -22.58
N LEU A 321 -11.22 12.28 -23.58
CA LEU A 321 -11.51 11.91 -24.99
C LEU A 321 -10.36 11.12 -25.64
N THR A 322 -10.71 10.12 -26.46
CA THR A 322 -9.79 9.15 -27.04
C THR A 322 -9.57 9.34 -28.56
N VAL A 323 -8.66 8.55 -29.15
CA VAL A 323 -8.44 8.51 -30.60
C VAL A 323 -9.73 8.25 -31.38
N TYR A 324 -10.60 7.35 -30.90
CA TYR A 324 -11.87 7.03 -31.56
C TYR A 324 -12.83 8.22 -31.59
N ASP A 325 -12.87 9.03 -30.52
CA ASP A 325 -13.75 10.21 -30.43
C ASP A 325 -13.36 11.29 -31.44
N TYR A 326 -12.06 11.41 -31.73
CA TYR A 326 -11.52 12.29 -32.75
C TYR A 326 -11.67 11.70 -34.16
N LEU A 327 -11.53 10.38 -34.35
CA LEU A 327 -11.80 9.73 -35.63
C LEU A 327 -13.28 9.85 -36.03
N ASP A 328 -14.22 9.71 -35.09
CA ASP A 328 -15.64 10.01 -35.33
C ASP A 328 -15.82 11.46 -35.82
N ALA A 329 -15.24 12.44 -35.12
CA ALA A 329 -15.36 13.86 -35.47
C ALA A 329 -14.68 14.20 -36.82
N ILE A 330 -13.56 13.57 -37.15
CA ILE A 330 -12.90 13.66 -38.46
C ILE A 330 -13.84 13.15 -39.55
N ASN A 331 -14.42 11.95 -39.38
CA ASN A 331 -15.32 11.36 -40.38
C ASN A 331 -16.61 12.17 -40.55
N GLU A 332 -17.14 12.78 -39.49
CA GLU A 332 -18.35 13.62 -39.55
C GLU A 332 -18.11 14.98 -40.25
N VAL A 333 -16.95 15.62 -40.02
CA VAL A 333 -16.65 16.97 -40.57
C VAL A 333 -15.96 16.93 -41.94
N TYR A 334 -15.03 15.99 -42.16
CA TYR A 334 -14.21 15.91 -43.37
C TYR A 334 -14.62 14.77 -44.32
N GLY A 335 -15.39 13.77 -43.84
CA GLY A 335 -15.81 12.62 -44.65
C GLY A 335 -14.72 11.57 -44.90
N GLY A 336 -13.58 11.67 -44.21
CA GLY A 336 -12.41 10.80 -44.33
C GLY A 336 -11.18 11.45 -43.70
N VAL A 337 -10.00 10.85 -43.91
CA VAL A 337 -8.71 11.43 -43.47
C VAL A 337 -8.46 12.74 -44.24
N PRO A 338 -8.26 13.89 -43.56
CA PRO A 338 -8.15 15.19 -44.22
C PRO A 338 -6.71 15.52 -44.63
N SER A 339 -6.58 16.33 -45.68
CA SER A 339 -5.30 16.87 -46.12
C SER A 339 -4.74 17.95 -45.17
N LEU A 340 -3.43 18.19 -45.20
CA LEU A 340 -2.77 19.24 -44.40
C LEU A 340 -3.32 20.64 -44.74
N GLU A 341 -3.70 20.86 -45.99
CA GLU A 341 -4.39 22.07 -46.45
C GLU A 341 -5.80 22.21 -45.86
N GLU A 342 -6.55 21.12 -45.67
CA GLU A 342 -7.88 21.17 -45.07
C GLU A 342 -7.84 21.40 -43.56
N LEU A 343 -6.75 21.00 -42.88
CA LEU A 343 -6.54 21.35 -41.48
C LEU A 343 -6.25 22.85 -41.28
N MET A 344 -5.96 23.61 -42.34
CA MET A 344 -5.88 25.09 -42.27
C MET A 344 -7.26 25.77 -42.23
N ASP A 345 -8.36 25.06 -42.47
CA ASP A 345 -9.72 25.60 -42.45
C ASP A 345 -10.23 25.79 -41.01
N ASP A 346 -10.29 27.03 -40.54
CA ASP A 346 -10.78 27.34 -39.19
C ASP A 346 -12.27 26.99 -39.01
N GLU A 347 -13.13 27.05 -40.03
CA GLU A 347 -14.55 26.71 -39.89
C GLU A 347 -14.73 25.21 -39.63
N LYS A 348 -13.96 24.36 -40.32
CA LYS A 348 -13.92 22.92 -40.03
C LYS A 348 -13.32 22.60 -38.66
N ILE A 349 -12.30 23.33 -38.21
CA ILE A 349 -11.71 23.13 -36.89
C ILE A 349 -12.72 23.49 -35.78
N GLU A 350 -13.47 24.60 -35.90
CA GLU A 350 -14.52 24.92 -34.92
C GLU A 350 -15.65 23.87 -34.94
N ALA A 351 -16.04 23.33 -36.10
CA ALA A 351 -17.02 22.25 -36.18
C ALA A 351 -16.55 20.96 -35.46
N VAL A 352 -15.28 20.58 -35.58
CA VAL A 352 -14.69 19.48 -34.79
C VAL A 352 -14.76 19.77 -33.30
N LYS A 353 -14.41 20.99 -32.87
CA LYS A 353 -14.42 21.38 -31.45
C LYS A 353 -15.81 21.24 -30.83
N ASP A 354 -16.85 21.70 -31.53
CA ASP A 354 -18.25 21.58 -31.08
C ASP A 354 -18.69 20.12 -30.91
N LEU A 355 -18.26 19.19 -31.78
CA LEU A 355 -18.54 17.76 -31.62
C LEU A 355 -17.81 17.15 -30.41
N LEU A 356 -16.56 17.53 -30.19
CA LEU A 356 -15.76 17.05 -29.04
C LEU A 356 -16.32 17.53 -27.70
N PHE A 357 -16.79 18.79 -27.62
CA PHE A 357 -17.49 19.30 -26.45
C PHE A 357 -18.84 18.59 -26.18
N GLN A 358 -19.50 18.05 -27.20
CA GLN A 358 -20.72 17.24 -27.05
C GLN A 358 -20.43 15.80 -26.62
N LYS A 359 -19.28 15.22 -27.02
CA LYS A 359 -18.85 13.85 -26.67
C LYS A 359 -18.31 13.72 -25.25
N ASN A 360 -17.71 14.78 -24.68
CA ASN A 360 -16.99 14.74 -23.41
C ASN A 360 -17.86 14.39 -22.18
N ASP A 361 -17.55 13.28 -21.50
CA ASP A 361 -18.23 12.86 -20.25
C ASP A 361 -17.35 12.88 -18.97
N ALA A 362 -16.17 13.50 -19.03
CA ALA A 362 -15.17 13.60 -17.95
C ALA A 362 -15.72 14.09 -16.60
N LYS A 363 -15.30 13.45 -15.50
CA LYS A 363 -15.82 13.63 -14.13
C LYS A 363 -14.73 14.02 -13.11
N ILE A 364 -13.49 13.60 -13.33
CA ILE A 364 -12.37 13.83 -12.39
C ILE A 364 -11.49 15.00 -12.87
N VAL A 365 -11.24 15.97 -11.98
CA VAL A 365 -10.36 17.11 -12.25
C VAL A 365 -8.90 16.70 -12.00
N SER A 366 -8.18 16.33 -13.05
CA SER A 366 -6.78 15.88 -12.99
C SER A 366 -5.72 16.98 -13.19
N SER A 367 -6.13 18.24 -13.36
CA SER A 367 -5.24 19.42 -13.52
C SER A 367 -5.50 20.47 -12.41
N PRO A 368 -4.49 21.28 -12.01
CA PRO A 368 -4.58 22.27 -10.93
C PRO A 368 -5.35 23.55 -11.36
N ILE A 369 -6.65 23.42 -11.62
CA ILE A 369 -7.51 24.49 -12.15
C ILE A 369 -8.52 25.04 -11.14
N TYR A 370 -9.02 26.25 -11.37
CA TYR A 370 -10.16 26.79 -10.63
C TYR A 370 -11.51 26.21 -11.11
N PRO A 371 -12.58 26.17 -10.28
CA PRO A 371 -13.86 25.54 -10.65
C PRO A 371 -14.54 26.11 -11.91
N TRP A 372 -14.31 27.38 -12.24
CA TRP A 372 -14.84 28.01 -13.46
C TRP A 372 -14.07 27.65 -14.74
N GLN A 373 -12.86 27.10 -14.62
CA GLN A 373 -12.02 26.69 -15.75
C GLN A 373 -12.31 25.26 -16.24
N ARG A 374 -13.37 24.58 -15.75
CA ARG A 374 -13.63 23.17 -16.10
C ARG A 374 -13.77 22.89 -17.61
N GLN A 375 -14.17 23.88 -18.41
CA GLN A 375 -14.19 23.77 -19.88
C GLN A 375 -12.78 23.63 -20.50
N GLU A 376 -11.74 24.13 -19.83
CA GLU A 376 -10.34 23.98 -20.25
C GLU A 376 -9.82 22.53 -20.13
N LEU A 377 -10.57 21.64 -19.46
CA LEU A 377 -10.25 20.21 -19.32
C LEU A 377 -10.69 19.35 -20.50
N VAL A 378 -11.53 19.85 -21.41
CA VAL A 378 -11.99 19.08 -22.57
C VAL A 378 -10.86 19.01 -23.61
N GLY A 379 -10.49 17.79 -24.03
CA GLY A 379 -9.44 17.57 -25.02
C GLY A 379 -8.94 16.13 -25.09
N PHE A 380 -8.11 15.86 -26.10
CA PHE A 380 -7.41 14.58 -26.29
C PHE A 380 -6.24 14.42 -25.31
N ARG A 381 -5.93 13.17 -24.95
CA ARG A 381 -4.64 12.77 -24.35
C ARG A 381 -4.19 11.46 -24.96
N LEU A 382 -2.92 11.33 -25.34
CA LEU A 382 -2.44 10.13 -26.01
C LEU A 382 -2.55 8.88 -25.12
N MET A 383 -2.32 9.00 -23.81
CA MET A 383 -2.49 7.90 -22.84
C MET A 383 -3.25 8.36 -21.57
N GLY A 384 -4.40 9.02 -21.74
CA GLY A 384 -5.17 9.70 -20.68
C GLY A 384 -5.38 8.90 -19.38
N GLN A 385 -5.36 9.57 -18.23
CA GLN A 385 -5.43 8.91 -16.92
C GLN A 385 -6.78 8.19 -16.73
N ARG A 386 -6.81 7.09 -15.97
CA ARG A 386 -7.98 6.22 -15.85
C ARG A 386 -8.95 6.71 -14.77
N PHE A 387 -10.25 6.63 -15.04
CA PHE A 387 -11.29 6.92 -14.05
C PHE A 387 -11.31 5.87 -12.94
N ILE A 388 -11.08 6.29 -11.70
CA ILE A 388 -11.18 5.43 -10.51
C ILE A 388 -12.19 5.99 -9.49
N PRO A 389 -13.06 5.13 -8.91
CA PRO A 389 -14.25 5.59 -8.18
C PRO A 389 -13.94 6.19 -6.82
N ASP A 390 -12.84 5.78 -6.18
CA ASP A 390 -12.34 6.33 -4.92
C ASP A 390 -11.86 7.78 -5.09
N SER A 391 -11.18 8.11 -6.19
CA SER A 391 -10.79 9.50 -6.49
C SER A 391 -11.99 10.40 -6.77
N TYR A 392 -13.04 9.86 -7.40
CA TYR A 392 -14.32 10.57 -7.53
C TYR A 392 -15.00 10.79 -6.17
N ILE A 393 -15.03 9.77 -5.30
CA ILE A 393 -15.52 9.90 -3.91
C ILE A 393 -14.73 10.94 -3.12
N PHE A 394 -13.40 10.95 -3.24
CA PHE A 394 -12.55 11.95 -2.59
C PHE A 394 -12.85 13.37 -3.10
N GLN A 395 -12.96 13.56 -4.43
CA GLN A 395 -13.29 14.87 -5.02
C GLN A 395 -14.63 15.42 -4.52
N GLU A 396 -15.65 14.56 -4.40
CA GLU A 396 -16.98 14.96 -3.93
C GLU A 396 -17.07 15.18 -2.40
N LEU A 397 -16.06 14.74 -1.64
CA LEU A 397 -15.99 14.87 -0.18
C LEU A 397 -14.96 15.89 0.33
N VAL A 398 -14.41 16.74 -0.55
CA VAL A 398 -13.47 17.83 -0.21
C VAL A 398 -13.93 19.18 -0.79
N TYR A 399 -13.09 20.21 -0.63
CA TYR A 399 -13.29 21.57 -1.13
C TYR A 399 -13.83 21.63 -2.57
N SER A 400 -14.63 22.66 -2.85
CA SER A 400 -15.63 22.77 -3.94
C SER A 400 -16.95 22.02 -3.73
N LYS A 401 -17.01 20.98 -2.90
CA LYS A 401 -18.26 20.30 -2.49
C LYS A 401 -18.50 20.31 -0.97
N VAL A 402 -17.44 20.15 -0.18
CA VAL A 402 -17.43 20.23 1.29
C VAL A 402 -16.51 21.37 1.71
N GLU A 403 -17.10 22.47 2.18
CA GLU A 403 -16.35 23.67 2.58
C GLU A 403 -15.42 23.41 3.78
N GLY A 404 -14.25 24.06 3.79
CA GLY A 404 -13.23 23.92 4.84
C GLY A 404 -12.45 22.60 4.85
N ARG A 405 -12.88 21.59 4.09
CA ARG A 405 -12.22 20.27 4.05
C ARG A 405 -11.23 20.16 2.90
N LEU A 406 -9.93 20.26 3.21
CA LEU A 406 -8.86 20.21 2.21
C LEU A 406 -8.32 18.80 1.94
N LEU A 407 -8.52 17.83 2.84
CA LEU A 407 -8.01 16.46 2.70
C LEU A 407 -9.09 15.41 3.07
N PRO A 408 -9.16 14.30 2.31
CA PRO A 408 -9.92 13.12 2.69
C PRO A 408 -9.12 12.23 3.67
N LYS A 409 -9.73 11.11 4.06
CA LYS A 409 -9.14 10.00 4.82
C LYS A 409 -9.59 8.69 4.15
N GLY A 410 -8.83 7.61 4.26
CA GLY A 410 -9.29 6.28 3.80
C GLY A 410 -10.61 5.83 4.47
N LEU A 411 -10.90 6.38 5.66
CA LEU A 411 -12.16 6.21 6.38
C LEU A 411 -13.38 6.76 5.60
N ASP A 412 -13.23 7.73 4.69
CA ASP A 412 -14.33 8.24 3.87
C ASP A 412 -14.83 7.19 2.86
N VAL A 413 -13.90 6.50 2.20
CA VAL A 413 -14.24 5.42 1.25
C VAL A 413 -15.00 4.33 1.99
N MET A 414 -14.53 3.94 3.18
CA MET A 414 -15.18 2.93 4.00
C MET A 414 -16.54 3.40 4.53
N ALA A 415 -16.73 4.69 4.82
CA ALA A 415 -18.02 5.26 5.21
C ALA A 415 -19.01 5.30 4.02
N VAL A 416 -18.57 5.69 2.82
CA VAL A 416 -19.40 5.65 1.59
C VAL A 416 -19.76 4.22 1.19
N LEU A 417 -18.90 3.25 1.47
CA LEU A 417 -19.18 1.82 1.34
C LEU A 417 -19.98 1.24 2.55
N GLY A 418 -20.34 2.04 3.55
CA GLY A 418 -21.32 1.71 4.60
C GLY A 418 -20.79 1.50 6.03
N SER A 419 -19.57 1.92 6.38
CA SER A 419 -18.94 1.59 7.67
C SER A 419 -19.09 2.67 8.76
N GLU A 420 -20.13 2.55 9.59
CA GLU A 420 -20.38 3.40 10.78
C GLU A 420 -19.19 3.44 11.77
N ARG A 421 -18.42 2.35 11.88
CA ARG A 421 -17.37 2.22 12.89
C ARG A 421 -16.15 3.12 12.62
N ALA A 422 -15.95 3.51 11.35
CA ALA A 422 -14.87 4.38 10.91
C ALA A 422 -14.89 5.75 11.63
N GLU A 423 -16.08 6.26 11.94
CA GLU A 423 -16.32 7.59 12.53
C GLU A 423 -15.77 7.73 13.97
N GLN A 424 -15.68 6.63 14.71
CA GLN A 424 -15.62 6.64 16.18
C GLN A 424 -14.18 6.61 16.76
N HIS A 425 -13.15 6.48 15.93
CA HIS A 425 -11.89 5.83 16.32
C HIS A 425 -10.71 6.75 16.76
N LEU A 426 -10.97 7.96 17.29
CA LEU A 426 -10.01 9.08 17.26
C LEU A 426 -9.42 9.54 18.63
N SER A 427 -8.96 8.66 19.55
CA SER A 427 -8.27 9.04 20.85
C SER A 427 -7.57 7.87 21.64
N SER A 428 -6.43 8.07 22.35
CA SER A 428 -5.67 6.98 23.09
C SER A 428 -4.50 7.40 24.07
N ASP A 429 -3.91 6.44 24.87
CA ASP A 429 -2.83 6.54 25.94
C ASP A 429 -2.08 5.16 26.25
N LYS A 430 -0.89 5.13 26.93
CA LYS A 430 0.07 3.96 27.27
C LYS A 430 1.09 4.27 28.47
N GLU A 431 1.99 3.46 29.13
CA GLU A 431 2.32 1.99 29.36
C GLU A 431 3.23 1.67 30.64
N GLN A 432 4.34 0.83 30.64
CA GLN A 432 4.84 0.00 31.82
C GLN A 432 6.37 -0.50 31.83
N TYR A 433 6.91 -1.27 32.84
CA TYR A 433 7.63 -2.62 32.78
C TYR A 433 8.60 -3.10 33.93
N GLU A 434 8.95 -4.43 33.99
CA GLU A 434 9.61 -5.17 35.13
C GLU A 434 10.41 -6.48 34.72
N ASN A 435 11.08 -7.14 35.71
CA ASN A 435 11.74 -8.49 35.76
C ASN A 435 13.18 -8.67 35.19
N TYR A 436 14.21 -8.28 35.98
CA TYR A 436 15.65 -8.46 35.65
C TYR A 436 16.44 -9.33 36.66
N GLU A 437 16.07 -9.33 37.94
CA GLU A 437 16.98 -9.70 39.04
C GLU A 437 17.32 -11.20 39.13
N GLU A 438 16.35 -12.09 38.87
CA GLU A 438 16.47 -13.53 39.18
C GLU A 438 17.60 -14.24 38.42
N GLN A 439 17.81 -13.90 37.14
CA GLN A 439 18.78 -14.60 36.28
C GLN A 439 20.25 -14.33 36.64
N LEU A 440 20.56 -13.17 37.24
CA LEU A 440 21.94 -12.78 37.57
C LEU A 440 22.56 -13.71 38.65
N LYS A 441 21.74 -14.32 39.50
CA LYS A 441 22.20 -15.19 40.59
C LYS A 441 22.80 -16.49 40.08
N LYS A 442 22.11 -17.16 39.15
CA LYS A 442 22.42 -18.54 38.69
C LYS A 442 23.85 -18.69 38.15
N LEU A 443 24.30 -17.71 37.35
CA LEU A 443 25.58 -17.78 36.64
C LEU A 443 26.82 -17.73 37.56
N LYS A 444 26.68 -17.24 38.80
CA LYS A 444 27.81 -17.11 39.75
C LYS A 444 28.24 -18.45 40.35
N GLU A 445 27.33 -19.40 40.49
CA GLU A 445 27.58 -20.65 41.21
C GLU A 445 28.45 -21.61 40.37
N GLU A 446 28.17 -21.74 39.07
CA GLU A 446 28.85 -22.66 38.14
C GLU A 446 30.37 -22.39 38.02
N PHE A 447 30.75 -21.15 37.71
CA PHE A 447 32.16 -20.75 37.47
C PHE A 447 33.05 -20.84 38.71
N SER A 448 32.47 -21.03 39.91
CA SER A 448 33.23 -21.21 41.15
C SER A 448 33.88 -22.60 41.26
N GLY A 449 33.36 -23.61 40.55
CA GLY A 449 33.76 -25.01 40.71
C GLY A 449 34.96 -25.50 39.87
N PHE A 450 35.54 -24.67 38.99
CA PHE A 450 36.60 -25.12 38.08
C PHE A 450 37.99 -25.23 38.74
N SER A 451 38.70 -26.32 38.44
CA SER A 451 40.06 -26.62 38.93
C SER A 451 41.13 -25.71 38.30
N LEU A 452 42.34 -25.70 38.88
CA LEU A 452 43.48 -24.96 38.31
C LEU A 452 43.83 -25.44 36.89
N GLU A 453 43.82 -26.75 36.64
CA GLU A 453 44.09 -27.33 35.32
C GLU A 453 43.11 -26.84 34.26
N ASN A 454 41.81 -26.77 34.59
CA ASN A 454 40.77 -26.19 33.72
C ASN A 454 41.02 -24.71 33.42
N TRP A 455 41.55 -23.95 34.39
CA TRP A 455 41.88 -22.54 34.22
C TRP A 455 43.16 -22.31 33.41
N THR A 456 44.12 -23.24 33.42
CA THR A 456 45.40 -23.09 32.70
C THR A 456 45.48 -23.89 31.39
N GLN A 457 44.40 -24.51 30.95
CA GLN A 457 44.36 -25.42 29.79
C GLN A 457 44.83 -24.83 28.45
N ASN A 458 44.78 -23.50 28.26
CA ASN A 458 45.30 -22.79 27.10
C ASN A 458 45.50 -21.29 27.42
N LEU A 459 46.11 -20.54 26.51
CA LEU A 459 46.44 -19.11 26.69
C LEU A 459 45.21 -18.23 26.99
N TYR A 460 44.06 -18.48 26.35
CA TYR A 460 42.85 -17.67 26.56
C TYR A 460 42.29 -17.85 27.98
N TRP A 461 42.19 -19.10 28.43
CA TRP A 461 41.74 -19.43 29.79
C TRP A 461 42.77 -18.98 30.84
N GLY A 462 44.07 -19.11 30.55
CA GLY A 462 45.16 -18.63 31.40
C GLY A 462 45.18 -17.11 31.57
N TRP A 463 44.85 -16.35 30.52
CA TRP A 463 44.67 -14.89 30.60
C TRP A 463 43.49 -14.54 31.50
N LEU A 464 42.31 -15.15 31.29
CA LEU A 464 41.15 -14.96 32.18
C LEU A 464 41.44 -15.35 33.64
N TYR A 465 42.19 -16.42 33.87
CA TYR A 465 42.65 -16.83 35.20
C TYR A 465 43.57 -15.78 35.84
N THR A 466 44.47 -15.19 35.05
CA THR A 466 45.40 -14.13 35.49
C THR A 466 44.67 -12.85 35.91
N LEU A 467 43.45 -12.60 35.41
CA LEU A 467 42.61 -11.48 35.85
C LEU A 467 41.91 -11.73 37.20
N LYS A 468 41.72 -12.98 37.64
CA LYS A 468 40.93 -13.30 38.85
C LYS A 468 41.42 -12.62 40.14
N PRO A 469 42.73 -12.45 40.41
CA PRO A 469 43.21 -11.73 41.60
C PRO A 469 42.83 -10.24 41.65
N LEU A 470 42.44 -9.64 40.51
CA LEU A 470 41.95 -8.26 40.45
C LEU A 470 40.51 -8.12 40.96
N LEU A 471 39.81 -9.24 41.15
CA LEU A 471 38.38 -9.31 41.53
C LEU A 471 38.18 -9.66 43.02
N THR A 472 39.24 -9.51 43.83
CA THR A 472 39.29 -9.89 45.25
C THR A 472 39.97 -8.82 46.10
N GLU A 473 39.62 -8.75 47.38
CA GLU A 473 40.21 -7.79 48.33
C GLU A 473 41.73 -7.93 48.45
N ALA A 474 42.43 -6.79 48.61
CA ALA A 474 43.87 -6.78 48.79
C ALA A 474 44.26 -7.40 50.14
N PRO A 475 45.31 -8.25 50.21
CA PRO A 475 45.64 -8.98 51.42
C PRO A 475 46.13 -8.05 52.55
N PRO A 476 45.88 -8.39 53.83
CA PRO A 476 46.36 -7.62 54.98
C PRO A 476 47.88 -7.38 54.93
N GLY A 477 48.30 -6.14 55.21
CA GLY A 477 49.69 -5.69 55.05
C GLY A 477 49.99 -5.00 53.72
N SER A 478 49.04 -4.97 52.77
CA SER A 478 49.10 -4.12 51.58
C SER A 478 49.07 -2.62 51.95
N PRO A 479 49.59 -1.72 51.09
CA PRO A 479 49.44 -0.27 51.25
C PRO A 479 47.98 0.17 51.48
N THR A 480 47.76 1.12 52.38
CA THR A 480 46.42 1.51 52.89
C THR A 480 45.41 1.96 51.83
N PHE A 481 45.86 2.44 50.67
CA PHE A 481 44.95 2.78 49.57
C PHE A 481 44.33 1.54 48.91
N MET A 482 45.01 0.38 48.97
CA MET A 482 44.55 -0.87 48.35
C MET A 482 43.40 -1.55 49.10
N SER A 483 43.17 -1.18 50.36
CA SER A 483 42.04 -1.64 51.17
C SER A 483 40.84 -0.66 51.11
N THR A 484 40.61 -0.02 49.96
CA THR A 484 39.49 0.90 49.73
C THR A 484 38.61 0.38 48.59
N GLU A 485 37.30 0.61 48.67
CA GLU A 485 36.34 0.21 47.62
C GLU A 485 36.71 0.83 46.27
N ALA A 486 37.13 2.10 46.26
CA ALA A 486 37.59 2.79 45.06
C ALA A 486 38.80 2.12 44.37
N TRP A 487 39.66 1.42 45.12
CA TRP A 487 40.74 0.61 44.52
C TRP A 487 40.22 -0.70 43.94
N LEU A 488 39.19 -1.31 44.54
CA LEU A 488 38.53 -2.50 44.00
C LEU A 488 37.76 -2.17 42.71
N ASP A 489 37.07 -1.03 42.65
CA ASP A 489 36.42 -0.54 41.43
C ASP A 489 37.46 -0.25 40.32
N GLU A 490 38.60 0.33 40.66
CA GLU A 490 39.69 0.59 39.70
C GLU A 490 40.33 -0.73 39.21
N LYS A 491 40.46 -1.75 40.08
CA LYS A 491 40.91 -3.10 39.68
C LYS A 491 39.85 -3.86 38.86
N LEU A 492 38.57 -3.70 39.15
CA LEU A 492 37.47 -4.23 38.34
C LEU A 492 37.47 -3.59 36.94
N ASN A 493 37.64 -2.27 36.85
CA ASN A 493 37.79 -1.56 35.57
C ASN A 493 39.06 -2.01 34.81
N THR A 494 40.17 -2.24 35.52
CA THR A 494 41.39 -2.85 34.94
C THR A 494 41.10 -4.22 34.31
N ALA A 495 40.38 -5.08 35.04
CA ALA A 495 40.03 -6.42 34.59
C ALA A 495 39.05 -6.41 33.39
N LEU A 496 38.06 -5.50 33.41
CA LEU A 496 37.12 -5.30 32.30
C LEU A 496 37.83 -4.78 31.03
N GLY A 497 38.79 -3.86 31.17
CA GLY A 497 39.61 -3.38 30.06
C GLY A 497 40.39 -4.51 29.38
N SER A 498 41.19 -5.27 30.15
CA SER A 498 41.98 -6.37 29.59
C SER A 498 41.12 -7.53 29.06
N TRP A 499 39.94 -7.76 29.64
CA TRP A 499 38.95 -8.69 29.09
C TRP A 499 38.38 -8.23 27.74
N ALA A 500 38.13 -6.93 27.57
CA ALA A 500 37.67 -6.36 26.31
C ALA A 500 38.75 -6.44 25.21
N GLU A 501 40.01 -6.16 25.54
CA GLU A 501 41.17 -6.37 24.67
C GLU A 501 41.28 -7.84 24.22
N LEU A 502 41.22 -8.78 25.18
CA LEU A 502 41.22 -10.21 24.90
C LEU A 502 40.07 -10.65 23.97
N ARG A 503 38.87 -10.06 24.13
CA ARG A 503 37.71 -10.29 23.25
C ARG A 503 37.85 -9.66 21.86
N HIS A 504 38.57 -8.54 21.75
CA HIS A 504 38.87 -7.87 20.49
C HIS A 504 39.90 -8.66 19.68
N ASP A 505 41.05 -8.98 20.27
CA ASP A 505 42.16 -9.61 19.56
C ASP A 505 41.84 -11.05 19.12
N THR A 506 40.84 -11.67 19.75
CA THR A 506 40.33 -13.00 19.38
C THR A 506 39.06 -12.96 18.53
N ILE A 507 38.57 -11.81 18.08
CA ILE A 507 37.24 -11.65 17.44
C ILE A 507 36.94 -12.60 16.27
N LEU A 508 37.97 -13.01 15.51
CA LEU A 508 37.86 -13.96 14.39
C LEU A 508 37.77 -15.43 14.82
N TYR A 509 38.29 -15.77 16.00
CA TYR A 509 38.41 -17.14 16.52
C TYR A 509 37.49 -17.43 17.71
N ALA A 510 37.08 -16.39 18.44
CA ALA A 510 36.14 -16.47 19.54
C ALA A 510 34.72 -16.66 19.01
N LYS A 511 34.09 -17.80 19.35
CA LYS A 511 32.68 -18.05 19.05
C LYS A 511 31.82 -17.00 19.76
N GLN A 512 31.11 -16.17 18.99
CA GLN A 512 30.26 -15.12 19.56
C GLN A 512 29.12 -15.71 20.40
N SER A 513 28.86 -15.06 21.53
CA SER A 513 27.79 -15.38 22.46
C SER A 513 26.46 -14.79 21.97
N TYR A 514 25.67 -15.61 21.29
CA TYR A 514 24.27 -15.30 20.98
C TYR A 514 23.35 -15.89 22.06
N THR A 515 22.21 -15.23 22.32
CA THR A 515 21.06 -15.87 22.96
C THR A 515 20.53 -16.99 22.04
N GLU A 516 20.08 -18.11 22.61
CA GLU A 516 19.58 -19.23 21.82
C GLU A 516 18.33 -18.88 21.01
N LEU A 517 18.25 -19.36 19.76
CA LEU A 517 17.00 -19.43 19.02
C LEU A 517 16.14 -20.56 19.59
N VAL A 518 15.37 -20.25 20.64
CA VAL A 518 14.51 -21.23 21.32
C VAL A 518 13.42 -21.72 20.36
N MET A 519 13.58 -22.94 19.87
CA MET A 519 12.55 -23.70 19.16
C MET A 519 12.28 -25.01 19.90
N THR A 520 11.47 -24.94 20.95
CA THR A 520 10.66 -26.11 21.34
C THR A 520 9.83 -26.54 20.13
N PRO A 521 9.73 -27.85 19.81
CA PRO A 521 8.87 -28.31 18.73
C PRO A 521 7.42 -27.87 19.03
N PRO A 522 6.79 -27.05 18.20
CA PRO A 522 5.52 -26.44 18.55
C PRO A 522 4.43 -27.51 18.59
N THR A 523 3.76 -27.65 19.74
CA THR A 523 2.47 -28.34 19.77
C THR A 523 1.51 -27.51 18.93
N TYR A 524 1.20 -27.96 17.72
CA TYR A 524 0.35 -27.24 16.79
C TYR A 524 -1.02 -26.99 17.41
N ALA A 525 -1.27 -25.74 17.81
CA ALA A 525 -2.61 -25.29 18.13
C ALA A 525 -3.44 -25.25 16.83
N PRO A 526 -4.75 -25.52 16.88
CA PRO A 526 -5.61 -25.41 15.71
C PRO A 526 -5.59 -23.97 15.18
N GLY A 527 -5.40 -23.83 13.86
CA GLY A 527 -5.60 -22.55 13.19
C GLY A 527 -7.09 -22.30 12.94
N TYR A 528 -7.45 -21.02 12.80
CA TYR A 528 -8.80 -20.59 12.45
C TYR A 528 -8.73 -19.63 11.26
N VAL A 529 -9.70 -19.71 10.35
CA VAL A 529 -9.81 -18.82 9.19
C VAL A 529 -11.03 -17.93 9.39
N GLU A 530 -10.92 -16.64 9.07
CA GLU A 530 -12.04 -15.70 9.17
C GLU A 530 -13.24 -16.19 8.34
N PRO A 531 -14.43 -16.39 8.93
CA PRO A 531 -15.54 -17.06 8.26
C PRO A 531 -16.32 -16.11 7.33
N ASN A 532 -15.66 -15.55 6.31
CA ASN A 532 -16.23 -14.66 5.30
C ASN A 532 -16.26 -15.32 3.90
N PRO A 533 -17.08 -16.37 3.68
CA PRO A 533 -17.12 -17.10 2.41
C PRO A 533 -17.65 -16.26 1.24
N GLN A 534 -18.42 -15.20 1.51
CA GLN A 534 -18.89 -14.28 0.47
C GLN A 534 -17.71 -13.49 -0.13
N LEU A 535 -16.78 -13.00 0.71
CA LEU A 535 -15.54 -12.38 0.23
C LEU A 535 -14.67 -13.39 -0.53
N TYR A 536 -14.48 -14.61 -0.01
CA TYR A 536 -13.65 -15.61 -0.68
C TYR A 536 -14.23 -16.06 -2.04
N THR A 537 -15.54 -16.24 -2.16
CA THR A 537 -16.16 -16.57 -3.47
C THR A 537 -16.07 -15.42 -4.46
N ARG A 538 -16.24 -14.16 -4.03
CA ARG A 538 -15.99 -12.98 -4.87
C ARG A 538 -14.53 -12.85 -5.30
N LEU A 539 -13.58 -13.17 -4.42
CA LEU A 539 -12.15 -13.11 -4.73
C LEU A 539 -11.74 -14.21 -5.72
N ALA A 540 -12.29 -15.43 -5.59
CA ALA A 540 -12.13 -16.48 -6.59
C ALA A 540 -12.73 -16.07 -7.96
N GLY A 541 -13.90 -15.43 -7.96
CA GLY A 541 -14.50 -14.84 -9.14
C GLY A 541 -13.65 -13.75 -9.80
N LEU A 542 -12.97 -12.93 -8.98
CA LEU A 542 -12.01 -11.92 -9.45
C LEU A 542 -10.77 -12.58 -10.07
N CYS A 543 -10.17 -13.58 -9.42
CA CYS A 543 -9.05 -14.34 -9.99
C CYS A 543 -9.44 -14.96 -11.35
N GLN A 544 -10.65 -15.53 -11.47
CA GLN A 544 -11.13 -16.09 -12.74
C GLN A 544 -11.33 -15.01 -13.82
N ALA A 545 -11.83 -13.82 -13.47
CA ALA A 545 -11.92 -12.69 -14.41
C ALA A 545 -10.52 -12.25 -14.90
N THR A 546 -9.53 -12.25 -14.00
CA THR A 546 -8.14 -11.94 -14.31
C THR A 546 -7.51 -13.00 -15.23
N ILE A 547 -7.70 -14.30 -14.95
CA ILE A 547 -7.29 -15.40 -15.86
C ILE A 547 -7.91 -15.20 -17.24
N ASN A 548 -9.23 -15.01 -17.31
CA ASN A 548 -9.98 -14.91 -18.57
C ASN A 548 -9.45 -13.76 -19.44
N GLY A 549 -9.36 -12.55 -18.88
CA GLY A 549 -9.04 -11.35 -19.67
C GLY A 549 -7.56 -11.16 -19.97
N LEU A 550 -6.65 -11.78 -19.21
CA LEU A 550 -5.24 -11.90 -19.61
C LEU A 550 -5.07 -12.97 -20.71
N SER A 551 -5.78 -14.09 -20.61
CA SER A 551 -5.73 -15.17 -21.61
C SER A 551 -6.28 -14.73 -22.97
N GLU A 552 -7.41 -14.02 -22.99
CA GLU A 552 -8.02 -13.47 -24.22
C GLU A 552 -7.11 -12.43 -24.92
N ARG A 553 -6.16 -11.81 -24.19
CA ARG A 553 -5.16 -10.87 -24.73
C ARG A 553 -3.80 -11.53 -25.05
N GLY A 554 -3.64 -12.83 -24.83
CA GLY A 554 -2.34 -13.51 -24.96
C GLY A 554 -1.29 -13.05 -23.94
N LEU A 555 -1.72 -12.47 -22.81
CA LEU A 555 -0.86 -11.90 -21.76
C LEU A 555 -0.71 -12.78 -20.52
N LEU A 556 -1.46 -13.87 -20.42
CA LEU A 556 -1.34 -14.83 -19.32
C LEU A 556 -0.17 -15.79 -19.59
N ASP A 557 0.89 -15.70 -18.79
CA ASP A 557 1.98 -16.68 -18.80
C ASP A 557 1.81 -17.78 -17.74
N GLN A 558 2.66 -18.81 -17.83
CA GLN A 558 2.59 -20.02 -16.99
C GLN A 558 2.90 -19.79 -15.50
N ASP A 559 3.60 -18.71 -15.13
CA ASP A 559 3.77 -18.37 -13.71
C ASP A 559 2.57 -17.60 -13.18
N MET A 560 1.99 -16.71 -14.00
CA MET A 560 0.76 -15.98 -13.67
C MET A 560 -0.45 -16.93 -13.54
N GLU A 561 -0.66 -17.82 -14.52
CA GLU A 561 -1.75 -18.81 -14.53
C GLU A 561 -1.68 -19.71 -13.28
N ARG A 562 -0.48 -20.22 -12.98
CA ARG A 562 -0.23 -21.05 -11.80
C ARG A 562 -0.53 -20.31 -10.50
N ARG A 563 -0.05 -19.07 -10.33
CA ARG A 563 -0.29 -18.24 -9.13
C ARG A 563 -1.75 -17.81 -8.92
N LEU A 564 -2.59 -17.83 -9.97
CA LEU A 564 -4.03 -17.59 -9.86
C LEU A 564 -4.84 -18.87 -9.64
N THR A 565 -4.22 -20.05 -9.78
CA THR A 565 -4.88 -21.37 -9.71
C THR A 565 -4.53 -22.16 -8.44
N ASP A 566 -3.30 -22.01 -7.93
CA ASP A 566 -2.77 -22.65 -6.70
C ASP A 566 -3.20 -21.95 -5.39
#